data_AF-A0A1I7XHV2-F1
#
_entry.id   AF-A0A1I7XHV2-F1
#
_cell.length_a   1.000
_cell.length_b   1.000
_cell.length_c   1.000
_cell.angle_alpha   90.00
_cell.angle_beta   90.00
_cell.angle_gamma   90.00
#
_symmetry.space_group_name_H-M   'P 1'
#
loop_
_entity.id
_entity.type
_entity.pdbx_description
1 polymer ?
#
loop_
_entity_poly.entity_id
_entity_poly.type
_entity_poly.pdbx_seq_one_letter_code
_entity_poly.pdbx_strand_id
1 'polypeptide(L)'
;MSDDEEQVTGNKPLRLPKKAAKVKNKAAAPVQITAEQLLREAKERELELLPLPPKTKITDPDELAEFQRKKRKEFEDGIRKNRMQIANWIKYGKWEESIGEVQRSRSVFERALDVDHRSITIWLQYAEMEMRNKQINHARNIFNRAVTILPRAAQFWLKYSYMEEVIENVPGARQIFERWMEWEPDEQAWQTYINFELRYKEVDRARSIYQRFLHVHGTNVNNWIKYARFEEKHGYIGNARMVCDNKSYWCFTNL
;
A
#
# COMPACT_ATOMS: atom_id res chain seq x y z
N MET A 1 33.52 -70.14 78.73
CA MET A 1 34.68 -70.81 78.10
C MET A 1 34.28 -71.06 76.67
N SER A 2 34.62 -70.13 75.79
CA SER A 2 35.82 -70.20 74.91
C SER A 2 35.46 -71.04 73.68
N ASP A 3 35.04 -70.39 72.60
CA ASP A 3 35.87 -69.99 71.44
C ASP A 3 36.00 -71.16 70.46
N ASP A 4 35.43 -71.01 69.27
CA ASP A 4 36.02 -71.49 68.01
C ASP A 4 35.38 -70.73 66.83
N GLU A 5 36.27 -70.22 65.98
CA GLU A 5 36.02 -69.40 64.79
C GLU A 5 35.42 -70.22 63.63
N GLU A 6 34.57 -69.61 62.80
CA GLU A 6 34.50 -70.02 61.39
C GLU A 6 34.35 -68.79 60.47
N GLN A 7 35.29 -68.71 59.52
CA GLN A 7 35.54 -67.59 58.61
C GLN A 7 34.53 -67.58 57.45
N VAL A 8 33.81 -66.47 57.25
CA VAL A 8 33.06 -66.24 55.99
C VAL A 8 33.95 -65.51 55.00
N THR A 9 34.33 -66.26 53.96
CA THR A 9 35.19 -65.87 52.85
C THR A 9 34.57 -64.77 52.00
N GLY A 10 35.43 -63.85 51.54
CA GLY A 10 35.04 -62.65 50.82
C GLY A 10 34.46 -62.90 49.42
N ASN A 11 33.59 -61.98 49.03
CA ASN A 11 33.30 -61.73 47.62
C ASN A 11 33.15 -60.21 47.40
N LYS A 12 34.29 -59.53 47.15
CA LYS A 12 34.27 -58.14 46.68
C LYS A 12 34.01 -58.18 45.16
N PRO A 13 32.90 -57.59 44.66
CA PRO A 13 32.66 -57.56 43.22
C PRO A 13 33.75 -56.72 42.53
N LEU A 14 34.45 -57.33 41.58
CA LEU A 14 35.40 -56.65 40.70
C LEU A 14 34.68 -55.51 39.95
N ARG A 15 35.02 -54.26 40.29
CA ARG A 15 34.60 -53.07 39.53
C ARG A 15 35.31 -53.07 38.18
N LEU A 16 34.59 -53.39 37.11
CA LEU A 16 35.05 -53.16 35.74
C LEU A 16 35.23 -51.64 35.49
N PRO A 17 36.30 -51.21 34.80
CA PRO A 17 36.58 -49.79 34.58
C PRO A 17 35.51 -49.17 33.68
N LYS A 18 34.81 -48.16 34.21
CA LYS A 18 33.85 -47.33 33.47
C LYS A 18 34.61 -46.44 32.48
N LYS A 19 34.92 -46.98 31.30
CA LYS A 19 35.10 -46.28 29.99
C LYS A 19 35.80 -47.24 29.01
N ALA A 20 35.16 -48.36 28.66
CA ALA A 20 35.51 -49.04 27.43
C ALA A 20 35.08 -48.14 26.26
N ALA A 21 36.01 -47.72 25.41
CA ALA A 21 35.69 -46.95 24.21
C ALA A 21 34.73 -47.78 23.36
N LYS A 22 33.48 -47.31 23.21
CA LYS A 22 32.44 -48.01 22.46
C LYS A 22 32.93 -48.24 21.04
N VAL A 23 33.15 -49.50 20.65
CA VAL A 23 33.62 -49.88 19.31
C VAL A 23 32.56 -49.38 18.31
N LYS A 24 32.91 -48.39 17.49
CA LYS A 24 32.00 -47.83 16.48
C LYS A 24 32.04 -48.73 15.24
N ASN A 25 30.87 -49.19 14.79
CA ASN A 25 30.74 -49.91 13.53
C ASN A 25 31.01 -48.92 12.37
N LYS A 26 31.91 -49.30 11.45
CA LYS A 26 32.30 -48.49 10.27
C LYS A 26 31.60 -48.94 8.97
N ALA A 27 30.62 -49.84 9.06
CA ALA A 27 29.81 -50.24 7.91
C ALA A 27 29.10 -49.01 7.30
N ALA A 28 28.91 -49.01 5.97
CA ALA A 28 28.20 -47.94 5.28
C ALA A 28 26.75 -47.86 5.78
N ALA A 29 26.30 -46.63 6.09
CA ALA A 29 24.93 -46.39 6.50
C ALA A 29 23.95 -46.63 5.33
N PRO A 30 22.78 -47.24 5.57
CA PRO A 30 21.79 -47.49 4.52
C PRO A 30 21.14 -46.21 4.00
N VAL A 31 21.08 -45.15 4.82
CA VAL A 31 20.57 -43.83 4.44
C VAL A 31 21.71 -42.84 4.52
N GLN A 32 22.01 -42.20 3.40
CA GLN A 32 22.98 -41.11 3.33
C GLN A 32 22.29 -39.81 3.74
N ILE A 33 22.95 -39.06 4.63
CA ILE A 33 22.43 -37.75 5.06
C ILE A 33 22.49 -36.81 3.85
N THR A 34 21.33 -36.32 3.42
CA THR A 34 21.24 -35.36 2.33
C THR A 34 21.27 -33.93 2.88
N ALA A 35 21.70 -32.97 2.04
CA ALA A 35 21.66 -31.56 2.40
C ALA A 35 20.23 -31.09 2.72
N GLU A 36 19.22 -31.62 2.03
CA GLU A 36 17.81 -31.31 2.30
C GLU A 36 17.37 -31.76 3.69
N GLN A 37 17.79 -32.94 4.14
CA GLN A 37 17.46 -33.46 5.46
C GLN A 37 18.03 -32.57 6.58
N LEU A 38 19.27 -32.10 6.41
CA LEU A 38 19.89 -31.17 7.35
C LEU A 38 19.15 -29.83 7.39
N LEU A 39 18.76 -29.29 6.22
CA LEU A 39 18.02 -28.03 6.14
C LEU A 39 16.61 -28.14 6.73
N ARG A 40 15.93 -29.27 6.52
CA ARG A 40 14.60 -29.53 7.09
C ARG A 40 14.65 -29.62 8.62
N GLU A 41 15.59 -30.38 9.15
CA GLU A 41 15.77 -30.53 10.59
C GLU A 41 16.26 -29.23 11.25
N ALA A 42 17.07 -28.43 10.55
CA ALA A 42 17.45 -27.10 11.01
C ALA A 42 16.24 -26.15 11.05
N LYS A 43 15.35 -26.21 10.06
CA LYS A 43 14.11 -25.42 10.04
C LYS A 43 13.14 -25.84 11.14
N GLU A 44 12.93 -27.14 11.34
CA GLU A 44 12.03 -27.69 12.38
C GLU A 44 12.47 -27.36 13.80
N ARG A 45 13.78 -27.14 14.02
CA ARG A 45 14.29 -26.71 15.32
C ARG A 45 13.83 -25.31 15.72
N GLU A 46 13.43 -24.47 14.76
CA GLU A 46 12.79 -23.17 14.98
C GLU A 46 13.46 -22.29 16.06
N LEU A 47 14.79 -22.40 16.23
CA LEU A 47 15.52 -21.83 17.38
C LEU A 47 15.43 -20.30 17.51
N GLU A 48 15.13 -19.62 16.40
CA GLU A 48 15.03 -18.15 16.33
C GLU A 48 13.59 -17.64 16.45
N LEU A 49 12.58 -18.51 16.39
CA LEU A 49 11.18 -18.09 16.52
C LEU A 49 10.87 -17.79 17.98
N LEU A 50 10.76 -16.51 18.30
CA LEU A 50 10.28 -16.07 19.60
C LEU A 50 8.84 -16.58 19.81
N PRO A 51 8.52 -17.12 20.99
CA PRO A 51 7.14 -17.49 21.28
C PRO A 51 6.24 -16.26 21.17
N LEU A 52 5.04 -16.45 20.61
CA LEU A 52 4.07 -15.38 20.51
C LEU A 52 3.72 -14.86 21.92
N PRO A 53 3.56 -13.54 22.10
CA PRO A 53 3.17 -12.99 23.38
C PRO A 53 1.82 -13.57 23.83
N PRO A 54 1.61 -13.80 25.14
CA PRO A 54 0.36 -14.32 25.66
C PRO A 54 -0.79 -13.35 25.34
N LYS A 55 -1.95 -13.89 24.94
CA LYS A 55 -3.15 -13.10 24.66
C LYS A 55 -3.76 -12.60 25.98
N THR A 56 -3.47 -11.36 26.35
CA THR A 56 -4.11 -10.70 27.50
C THR A 56 -5.45 -10.08 27.08
N LYS A 57 -6.49 -10.28 27.88
CA LYS A 57 -7.77 -9.59 27.72
C LYS A 57 -7.70 -8.28 28.51
N ILE A 58 -8.08 -7.18 27.88
CA ILE A 58 -8.11 -5.86 28.51
C ILE A 58 -9.49 -5.71 29.14
N THR A 59 -9.57 -5.54 30.46
CA THR A 59 -10.85 -5.36 31.17
C THR A 59 -11.09 -3.92 31.58
N ASP A 60 -10.04 -3.23 32.03
CA ASP A 60 -10.19 -1.92 32.64
C ASP A 60 -9.79 -0.76 31.69
N PRO A 61 -10.43 0.42 31.80
CA PRO A 61 -10.03 1.61 31.04
C PRO A 61 -8.57 2.03 31.28
N ASP A 62 -8.06 1.83 32.49
CA ASP A 62 -6.68 2.14 32.85
C ASP A 62 -5.69 1.17 32.17
N GLU A 63 -6.04 -0.12 32.09
CA GLU A 63 -5.27 -1.11 31.35
C GLU A 63 -5.25 -0.80 29.84
N LEU A 64 -6.39 -0.36 29.30
CA LEU A 64 -6.47 0.09 27.90
C LEU A 64 -5.57 1.30 27.66
N ALA A 65 -5.58 2.28 28.57
CA ALA A 65 -4.72 3.46 28.48
C ALA A 65 -3.23 3.08 28.55
N GLU A 66 -2.85 2.16 29.43
CA GLU A 66 -1.47 1.67 29.53
C GLU A 66 -1.05 0.90 28.26
N PHE A 67 -1.93 0.06 27.72
CA PHE A 67 -1.69 -0.62 26.45
C PHE A 67 -1.49 0.38 25.30
N GLN A 68 -2.33 1.41 25.20
CA GLN A 68 -2.19 2.47 24.22
C GLN A 68 -0.88 3.25 24.42
N ARG A 69 -0.50 3.60 25.66
CA ARG A 69 0.77 4.28 25.96
C ARG A 69 1.97 3.45 25.51
N LYS A 70 1.99 2.16 25.84
CA LYS A 70 3.06 1.24 25.46
C LYS A 70 3.18 1.14 23.94
N LYS A 71 2.06 0.97 23.23
CA LYS A 71 2.04 0.90 21.76
C LYS A 71 2.47 2.21 21.09
N ARG A 72 2.02 3.36 21.59
CA ARG A 72 2.48 4.68 21.12
C ARG A 72 3.98 4.83 21.30
N LYS A 73 4.53 4.43 22.45
CA LYS A 73 5.97 4.46 22.70
C LYS A 73 6.73 3.57 21.70
N GLU A 74 6.25 2.36 21.44
CA GLU A 74 6.84 1.46 20.43
C GLU A 74 6.88 2.11 19.03
N PHE A 75 5.79 2.76 18.59
CA PHE A 75 5.74 3.46 17.32
C PHE A 75 6.64 4.69 17.28
N GLU A 76 6.60 5.54 18.30
CA GLU A 76 7.44 6.75 18.39
C GLU A 76 8.93 6.41 18.48
N ASP A 77 9.31 5.35 19.20
CA ASP A 77 10.68 4.84 19.22
C ASP A 77 11.08 4.29 17.85
N GLY A 78 10.17 3.62 17.14
CA GLY A 78 10.37 3.15 15.77
C GLY A 78 10.57 4.29 14.76
N ILE A 79 9.79 5.37 14.88
CA ILE A 79 9.93 6.59 14.07
C ILE A 79 11.23 7.32 14.41
N ARG A 80 11.61 7.40 15.69
CA ARG A 80 12.87 8.01 16.11
C ARG A 80 14.09 7.26 15.57
N LYS A 81 14.05 5.92 15.53
CA LYS A 81 15.11 5.11 14.90
C LYS A 81 15.15 5.29 13.38
N ASN A 82 14.00 5.24 12.72
CA ASN A 82 13.89 5.25 11.26
C ASN A 82 12.94 6.36 10.78
N ARG A 83 13.37 7.62 10.87
CA ARG A 83 12.54 8.79 10.55
C ARG A 83 12.06 8.84 9.10
N MET A 84 12.91 8.43 8.16
CA MET A 84 12.63 8.45 6.73
C MET A 84 11.72 7.30 6.27
N GLN A 85 11.51 6.29 7.12
CA GLN A 85 10.72 5.12 6.74
C GLN A 85 9.22 5.44 6.81
N ILE A 86 8.65 5.83 5.67
CA ILE A 86 7.23 6.21 5.52
C ILE A 86 6.28 5.13 6.03
N ALA A 87 6.64 3.85 5.86
CA ALA A 87 5.82 2.73 6.32
C ALA A 87 5.55 2.75 7.84
N ASN A 88 6.48 3.27 8.65
CA ASN A 88 6.28 3.38 10.10
C ASN A 88 5.24 4.45 10.44
N TRP A 89 5.27 5.59 9.74
CA TRP A 89 4.27 6.65 9.85
C TRP A 89 2.88 6.16 9.46
N ILE A 90 2.76 5.47 8.32
CA ILE A 90 1.47 4.93 7.84
C ILE A 90 0.92 3.89 8.84
N LYS A 91 1.75 2.98 9.34
CA LYS A 91 1.33 1.98 10.34
C LYS A 91 0.84 2.66 11.62
N TYR A 92 1.54 3.70 12.08
CA TYR A 92 1.15 4.43 13.28
C TYR A 92 -0.17 5.18 13.08
N GLY A 93 -0.34 5.90 11.96
CA GLY A 93 -1.58 6.60 11.63
C GLY A 93 -2.79 5.66 11.51
N LYS A 94 -2.62 4.50 10.85
CA LYS A 94 -3.66 3.46 10.75
C LYS A 94 -4.02 2.85 12.12
N TRP A 95 -3.05 2.72 13.02
CA TRP A 95 -3.31 2.21 14.35
C TRP A 95 -4.11 3.22 15.20
N GLU A 96 -3.76 4.51 15.18
CA GLU A 96 -4.57 5.55 15.85
C GLU A 96 -5.99 5.65 15.24
N GLU A 97 -6.12 5.48 13.91
CA GLU A 97 -7.42 5.37 13.24
C GLU A 97 -8.23 4.17 13.76
N SER A 98 -7.60 3.01 13.95
CA SER A 98 -8.27 1.81 14.47
C SER A 98 -8.80 1.96 15.91
N ILE A 99 -8.22 2.89 16.67
CA ILE A 99 -8.67 3.25 18.03
C ILE A 99 -9.84 4.25 17.98
N GLY A 100 -10.04 4.93 16.85
CA GLY A 100 -11.00 6.03 16.70
C GLY A 100 -10.43 7.41 17.06
N GLU A 101 -9.13 7.50 17.36
CA GLU A 101 -8.44 8.74 17.73
C GLU A 101 -7.95 9.49 16.47
N VAL A 102 -8.92 9.94 15.66
CA VAL A 102 -8.65 10.56 14.35
C VAL A 102 -7.80 11.82 14.48
N GLN A 103 -7.97 12.61 15.55
CA GLN A 103 -7.21 13.85 15.74
C GLN A 103 -5.70 13.59 15.96
N ARG A 104 -5.35 12.51 16.67
CA ARG A 104 -3.94 12.11 16.78
C ARG A 104 -3.43 11.58 15.45
N SER A 105 -4.23 10.78 14.75
CA SER A 105 -3.85 10.29 13.43
C SER A 105 -3.54 11.43 12.45
N ARG A 106 -4.34 12.50 12.45
CA ARG A 106 -4.04 13.75 11.70
C ARG A 106 -2.68 14.33 12.06
N SER A 107 -2.38 14.48 13.36
CA SER A 107 -1.08 14.99 13.79
C SER A 107 0.08 14.11 13.32
N VAL A 108 -0.09 12.79 13.32
CA VAL A 108 0.91 11.84 12.82
C VAL A 108 1.12 12.00 11.31
N PHE A 109 0.04 12.13 10.52
CA PHE A 109 0.15 12.34 9.08
C PHE A 109 0.74 13.71 8.72
N GLU A 110 0.36 14.79 9.40
CA GLU A 110 0.98 16.11 9.17
C GLU A 110 2.48 16.08 9.53
N ARG A 111 2.86 15.46 10.65
CA ARG A 111 4.28 15.24 10.97
C ARG A 111 5.00 14.39 9.92
N ALA A 112 4.32 13.41 9.32
CA ALA A 112 4.88 12.60 8.25
C ALA A 112 5.08 13.42 6.97
N LEU A 113 4.15 14.33 6.65
CA LEU A 113 4.27 15.27 5.53
C LEU A 113 5.39 16.30 5.76
N ASP A 114 5.64 16.73 7.00
CA ASP A 114 6.79 17.58 7.33
C ASP A 114 8.14 16.88 7.05
N VAL A 115 8.17 15.54 7.15
CA VAL A 115 9.36 14.75 6.82
C VAL A 115 9.49 14.54 5.32
N ASP A 116 8.42 14.11 4.65
CA ASP A 116 8.40 13.91 3.20
C ASP A 116 7.07 14.36 2.60
N HIS A 117 7.02 15.62 2.18
CA HIS A 117 5.87 16.23 1.53
C HIS A 117 5.71 15.80 0.06
N ARG A 118 6.72 15.12 -0.53
CA ARG A 118 6.69 14.67 -1.93
C ARG A 118 6.13 13.27 -2.08
N SER A 119 6.07 12.51 -0.98
CA SER A 119 5.54 11.15 -0.99
C SER A 119 4.04 11.12 -1.28
N ILE A 120 3.70 10.61 -2.47
CA ILE A 120 2.32 10.43 -2.91
C ILE A 120 1.55 9.51 -1.95
N THR A 121 2.22 8.48 -1.43
CA THR A 121 1.59 7.48 -0.55
C THR A 121 1.06 8.08 0.75
N ILE A 122 1.77 9.05 1.35
CA ILE A 122 1.33 9.69 2.61
C ILE A 122 0.05 10.49 2.36
N TRP A 123 0.05 11.33 1.33
CA TRP A 123 -1.11 12.14 0.94
C TRP A 123 -2.34 11.26 0.67
N LEU A 124 -2.17 10.16 -0.08
CA LEU A 124 -3.26 9.24 -0.37
C LEU A 124 -3.78 8.54 0.89
N GLN A 125 -2.89 8.02 1.74
CA GLN A 125 -3.32 7.36 2.98
C GLN A 125 -4.00 8.34 3.94
N TYR A 126 -3.54 9.60 3.99
CA TYR A 126 -4.14 10.62 4.83
C TYR A 126 -5.55 11.02 4.34
N ALA A 127 -5.70 11.27 3.04
CA ALA A 127 -7.01 11.56 2.46
C ALA A 127 -7.98 10.37 2.57
N GLU A 128 -7.51 9.13 2.35
CA GLU A 128 -8.30 7.91 2.53
C GLU A 128 -8.78 7.73 3.97
N MET A 129 -7.97 8.07 4.96
CA MET A 129 -8.35 8.03 6.36
C MET A 129 -9.49 9.03 6.66
N GLU A 130 -9.42 10.27 6.18
CA GLU A 130 -10.52 11.24 6.37
C GLU A 130 -11.80 10.80 5.65
N MET A 131 -11.69 10.19 4.46
CA MET A 131 -12.84 9.63 3.73
C MET A 131 -13.51 8.50 4.50
N ARG A 132 -12.74 7.56 5.09
CA ARG A 132 -13.29 6.47 5.91
C ARG A 132 -14.02 6.99 7.15
N ASN A 133 -13.51 8.07 7.75
CA ASN A 133 -14.12 8.72 8.92
C ASN A 133 -15.23 9.73 8.56
N LYS A 134 -15.66 9.78 7.30
CA LYS A 134 -16.74 10.66 6.78
C LYS A 134 -16.45 12.16 6.93
N GLN A 135 -15.19 12.56 7.03
CA GLN A 135 -14.77 13.96 7.19
C GLN A 135 -14.46 14.59 5.83
N ILE A 136 -15.53 14.88 5.07
CA ILE A 136 -15.44 15.29 3.65
C ILE A 136 -14.67 16.61 3.48
N ASN A 137 -14.93 17.61 4.32
CA ASN A 137 -14.30 18.92 4.19
C ASN A 137 -12.79 18.86 4.45
N HIS A 138 -12.34 18.02 5.39
CA HIS A 138 -10.92 17.79 5.61
C HIS A 138 -10.28 17.05 4.45
N ALA A 139 -10.94 16.01 3.91
CA ALA A 139 -10.46 15.32 2.70
C ALA A 139 -10.29 16.29 1.51
N ARG A 140 -11.26 17.19 1.28
CA ARG A 140 -11.17 18.25 0.25
C ARG A 140 -9.98 19.16 0.46
N ASN A 141 -9.73 19.61 1.68
CA ASN A 141 -8.60 20.48 1.99
C ASN A 141 -7.26 19.76 1.77
N ILE A 142 -7.18 18.49 2.13
CA ILE A 142 -5.99 17.66 1.91
C ILE A 142 -5.73 17.48 0.42
N PHE A 143 -6.74 17.11 -0.38
CA PHE A 143 -6.58 16.95 -1.82
C PHE A 143 -6.23 18.28 -2.51
N ASN A 144 -6.85 19.39 -2.12
CA ASN A 144 -6.50 20.71 -2.65
C ASN A 144 -5.04 21.08 -2.35
N ARG A 145 -4.56 20.82 -1.12
CA ARG A 145 -3.14 21.00 -0.77
C ARG A 145 -2.24 20.08 -1.59
N ALA A 146 -2.57 18.78 -1.70
CA ALA A 146 -1.79 17.80 -2.43
C ALA A 146 -1.62 18.19 -3.91
N VAL A 147 -2.70 18.60 -4.56
CA VAL A 147 -2.71 19.05 -5.96
C VAL A 147 -1.91 20.34 -6.14
N THR A 148 -1.95 21.26 -5.18
CA THR A 148 -1.19 22.51 -5.24
C THR A 148 0.32 22.26 -5.12
N ILE A 149 0.73 21.30 -4.29
CA ILE A 149 2.15 20.98 -4.07
C ILE A 149 2.69 20.10 -5.20
N LEU A 150 1.88 19.15 -5.68
CA LEU A 150 2.28 18.13 -6.66
C LEU A 150 1.27 18.05 -7.82
N PRO A 151 1.20 19.08 -8.69
CA PRO A 151 0.20 19.14 -9.76
C PRO A 151 0.42 18.07 -10.85
N ARG A 152 1.66 17.59 -11.02
CA ARG A 152 1.98 16.54 -12.01
C ARG A 152 1.52 15.13 -11.60
N ALA A 153 1.15 14.93 -10.34
CA ALA A 153 0.73 13.61 -9.86
C ALA A 153 -0.74 13.36 -10.22
N ALA A 154 -0.98 12.73 -11.37
CA ALA A 154 -2.30 12.34 -11.88
C ALA A 154 -3.16 11.57 -10.85
N GLN A 155 -2.51 10.79 -9.97
CA GLN A 155 -3.20 10.00 -8.95
C GLN A 155 -4.03 10.84 -7.98
N PHE A 156 -3.59 12.07 -7.64
CA PHE A 156 -4.36 12.96 -6.78
C PHE A 156 -5.61 13.47 -7.48
N TRP A 157 -5.48 13.90 -8.73
CA TRP A 157 -6.60 14.39 -9.53
C TRP A 157 -7.67 13.32 -9.70
N LEU A 158 -7.26 12.09 -10.06
CA LEU A 158 -8.18 10.96 -10.22
C LEU A 158 -8.90 10.59 -8.92
N LYS A 159 -8.18 10.53 -7.80
CA LYS A 159 -8.78 10.24 -6.50
C LYS A 159 -9.69 11.37 -6.03
N TYR A 160 -9.31 12.62 -6.30
CA TYR A 160 -10.10 13.78 -5.90
C TYR A 160 -11.39 13.90 -6.72
N SER A 161 -11.32 13.72 -8.05
CA SER A 161 -12.51 13.69 -8.91
C SER A 161 -13.44 12.53 -8.54
N TYR A 162 -12.87 11.35 -8.26
CA TYR A 162 -13.65 10.19 -7.81
C TYR A 162 -14.36 10.45 -6.48
N MET A 163 -13.69 11.12 -5.53
CA MET A 163 -14.30 11.50 -4.26
C MET A 163 -15.50 12.44 -4.46
N GLU A 164 -15.36 13.49 -5.27
CA GLU A 164 -16.50 14.39 -5.54
C GLU A 164 -17.64 13.70 -6.30
N GLU A 165 -17.34 12.74 -7.18
CA GLU A 165 -18.33 11.91 -7.86
C GLU A 165 -19.11 11.03 -6.89
N VAL A 166 -18.44 10.42 -5.90
CA VAL A 166 -19.10 9.63 -4.83
C VAL A 166 -19.98 10.51 -3.93
N ILE A 167 -19.64 11.79 -3.76
CA ILE A 167 -20.45 12.77 -3.03
C ILE A 167 -21.59 13.32 -3.92
N GLU A 168 -21.64 12.92 -5.19
CA GLU A 168 -22.59 13.41 -6.21
C GLU A 168 -22.46 14.92 -6.50
N ASN A 169 -21.31 15.52 -6.19
CA ASN A 169 -21.01 16.91 -6.50
C ASN A 169 -20.43 17.05 -7.93
N VAL A 170 -21.30 16.89 -8.93
CA VAL A 170 -20.92 16.96 -10.35
C VAL A 170 -20.27 18.30 -10.73
N PRO A 171 -20.76 19.48 -10.30
CA PRO A 171 -20.10 20.75 -10.61
C PRO A 171 -18.70 20.86 -10.01
N GLY A 172 -18.50 20.38 -8.77
CA GLY A 172 -17.20 20.36 -8.12
C GLY A 172 -16.21 19.43 -8.82
N ALA A 173 -16.64 18.23 -9.22
CA ALA A 173 -15.83 17.31 -10.00
C ALA A 173 -15.38 17.94 -11.33
N ARG A 174 -16.27 18.64 -12.03
CA ARG A 174 -15.93 19.38 -13.27
C ARG A 174 -14.88 20.46 -13.02
N GLN A 175 -15.02 21.24 -11.95
CA GLN A 175 -14.04 22.28 -11.62
C GLN A 175 -12.64 21.67 -11.39
N ILE A 176 -12.57 20.49 -10.78
CA ILE A 176 -11.30 19.77 -10.57
C ILE A 176 -10.73 19.31 -11.91
N PHE A 177 -11.55 18.76 -12.81
CA PHE A 177 -11.10 18.37 -14.14
C PHE A 177 -10.61 19.57 -14.97
N GLU A 178 -11.33 20.69 -14.98
CA GLU A 178 -10.91 21.90 -15.70
C GLU A 178 -9.55 22.40 -15.18
N ARG A 179 -9.37 22.49 -13.85
CA ARG A 179 -8.08 22.82 -13.24
C ARG A 179 -6.98 21.81 -13.60
N TRP A 180 -7.33 20.55 -13.79
CA TRP A 180 -6.36 19.53 -14.20
C TRP A 180 -5.92 19.72 -15.65
N MET A 181 -6.85 20.08 -16.55
CA MET A 181 -6.57 20.29 -17.97
C MET A 181 -5.70 21.52 -18.24
N GLU A 182 -5.68 22.51 -17.34
CA GLU A 182 -4.74 23.65 -17.39
C GLU A 182 -3.27 23.21 -17.38
N TRP A 183 -2.97 22.03 -16.83
CA TRP A 183 -1.62 21.46 -16.78
C TRP A 183 -1.26 20.59 -17.99
N GLU A 184 -2.16 20.49 -18.98
CA GLU A 184 -2.01 19.65 -20.18
C GLU A 184 -1.54 18.22 -19.85
N PRO A 185 -2.35 17.46 -19.09
CA PRO A 185 -1.95 16.14 -18.62
C PRO A 185 -1.92 15.11 -19.77
N ASP A 186 -1.41 13.93 -19.44
CA ASP A 186 -1.31 12.78 -20.34
C ASP A 186 -2.68 12.37 -20.93
N GLU A 187 -2.66 11.65 -22.06
CA GLU A 187 -3.85 11.21 -22.79
C GLU A 187 -4.88 10.54 -21.87
N GLN A 188 -4.41 9.70 -20.93
CA GLN A 188 -5.31 8.99 -20.02
C GLN A 188 -6.18 9.94 -19.19
N ALA A 189 -5.66 11.11 -18.80
CA ALA A 189 -6.41 12.11 -18.04
C ALA A 189 -7.59 12.66 -18.86
N TRP A 190 -7.35 13.02 -20.11
CA TRP A 190 -8.39 13.48 -21.04
C TRP A 190 -9.46 12.40 -21.25
N GLN A 191 -9.06 11.14 -21.43
CA GLN A 191 -9.99 10.03 -21.55
C GLN A 191 -10.84 9.86 -20.29
N THR A 192 -10.26 10.02 -19.08
CA THR A 192 -11.04 9.96 -17.84
C THR A 192 -12.10 11.06 -17.75
N TYR A 193 -11.78 12.27 -18.22
CA TYR A 193 -12.72 13.39 -18.21
C TYR A 193 -13.85 13.22 -19.24
N ILE A 194 -13.53 12.76 -20.45
CA ILE A 194 -14.53 12.39 -21.46
C ILE A 194 -15.45 11.31 -20.92
N ASN A 195 -14.89 10.24 -20.35
CA ASN A 195 -15.68 9.15 -19.77
C ASN A 195 -16.57 9.64 -18.63
N PHE A 196 -16.15 10.66 -17.88
CA PHE A 196 -16.97 11.30 -16.85
C PHE A 196 -18.19 11.99 -17.46
N GLU A 197 -18.04 12.86 -18.46
CA GLU A 197 -19.20 13.52 -19.08
C GLU A 197 -20.14 12.53 -19.80
N LEU A 198 -19.59 11.44 -20.35
CA LEU A 198 -20.40 10.39 -20.96
C LEU A 198 -21.25 9.60 -19.95
N ARG A 199 -20.78 9.43 -18.71
CA ARG A 199 -21.62 8.84 -17.64
C ARG A 199 -22.85 9.70 -17.34
N TYR A 200 -22.71 11.03 -17.44
CA TYR A 200 -23.81 11.99 -17.23
C TYR A 200 -24.58 12.35 -18.51
N LYS A 201 -24.29 11.69 -19.64
CA LYS A 201 -24.94 11.88 -20.96
C LYS A 201 -24.76 13.29 -21.56
N GLU A 202 -23.73 14.02 -21.15
CA GLU A 202 -23.40 15.35 -21.68
C GLU A 202 -22.51 15.23 -22.93
N VAL A 203 -23.10 14.78 -24.04
CA VAL A 203 -22.36 14.49 -25.29
C VAL A 203 -21.75 15.75 -25.90
N ASP A 204 -22.44 16.89 -25.82
CA ASP A 204 -21.95 18.15 -26.39
C ASP A 204 -20.71 18.68 -25.65
N ARG A 205 -20.64 18.47 -24.34
CA ARG A 205 -19.45 18.80 -23.54
C ARG A 205 -18.32 17.81 -23.79
N ALA A 206 -18.63 16.52 -23.88
CA ALA A 206 -17.63 15.53 -24.29
C ALA A 206 -17.01 15.90 -25.64
N ARG A 207 -17.80 16.43 -26.58
CA ARG A 207 -17.32 16.94 -27.88
C ARG A 207 -16.37 18.12 -27.73
N SER A 208 -16.72 19.13 -26.93
CA SER A 208 -15.82 20.27 -26.71
C SER A 208 -14.51 19.86 -26.02
N ILE A 209 -14.55 18.87 -25.12
CA ILE A 209 -13.36 18.30 -24.49
C ILE A 209 -12.51 17.55 -25.53
N TYR A 210 -13.11 16.76 -26.43
CA TYR A 210 -12.37 16.11 -27.52
C TYR A 210 -11.69 17.12 -28.44
N GLN A 211 -12.33 18.23 -28.77
CA GLN A 211 -11.73 19.29 -29.59
C GLN A 211 -10.51 19.90 -28.89
N ARG A 212 -10.61 20.20 -27.59
CA ARG A 212 -9.47 20.66 -26.77
C ARG A 212 -8.36 19.61 -26.70
N PHE A 213 -8.73 18.34 -26.51
CA PHE A 213 -7.79 17.21 -26.48
C PHE A 213 -7.00 17.09 -27.79
N LEU A 214 -7.65 17.27 -28.94
CA LEU A 214 -6.98 17.26 -30.25
C LEU A 214 -6.13 18.50 -30.49
N HIS A 215 -6.44 19.63 -29.87
CA HIS A 215 -5.59 20.80 -29.95
C HIS A 215 -4.25 20.58 -29.23
N VAL A 216 -4.30 19.98 -28.03
CA VAL A 216 -3.10 19.72 -27.21
C VAL A 216 -2.32 18.49 -27.72
N HIS A 217 -3.01 17.39 -28.02
CA HIS A 217 -2.42 16.09 -28.39
C HIS A 217 -2.68 15.69 -29.85
N GLY A 218 -2.80 16.68 -30.74
CA GLY A 218 -3.19 16.50 -32.15
C GLY A 218 -2.19 15.79 -33.05
N THR A 219 -0.94 15.65 -32.61
CA THR A 219 0.13 14.98 -33.36
C THR A 219 -0.21 13.52 -33.62
N ASN A 220 -0.76 12.83 -32.62
CA ASN A 220 -1.05 11.39 -32.70
C ASN A 220 -2.34 11.11 -33.49
N VAL A 221 -2.21 10.36 -34.59
CA VAL A 221 -3.35 9.93 -35.43
C VAL A 221 -4.37 9.11 -34.64
N ASN A 222 -3.92 8.33 -33.66
CA ASN A 222 -4.79 7.52 -32.80
C ASN A 222 -5.84 8.36 -32.06
N ASN A 223 -5.51 9.60 -31.69
CA ASN A 223 -6.43 10.49 -30.97
C ASN A 223 -7.57 10.94 -31.89
N TRP A 224 -7.26 11.23 -33.14
CA TRP A 224 -8.24 11.55 -34.18
C TRP A 224 -9.16 10.36 -34.49
N ILE A 225 -8.62 9.15 -34.57
CA ILE A 225 -9.40 7.92 -34.75
C ILE A 225 -10.35 7.69 -33.57
N LYS A 226 -9.88 7.92 -32.33
CA LYS A 226 -10.73 7.83 -31.12
C LYS A 226 -11.89 8.82 -31.18
N TYR A 227 -11.65 10.05 -31.63
CA TYR A 227 -12.70 11.06 -31.77
C TYR A 227 -13.69 10.73 -32.91
N ALA A 228 -13.20 10.25 -34.06
CA ALA A 228 -14.06 9.82 -35.16
C ALA A 228 -14.98 8.67 -34.75
N ARG A 229 -14.42 7.63 -34.10
CA ARG A 229 -15.21 6.51 -33.55
C ARG A 229 -16.23 6.96 -32.51
N PHE A 230 -15.90 8.00 -31.73
CA PHE A 230 -16.81 8.60 -30.77
C PHE A 230 -18.03 9.23 -31.47
N GLU A 231 -17.83 10.05 -32.50
CA GLU A 231 -18.93 10.67 -33.25
C GLU A 231 -19.76 9.63 -34.02
N GLU A 232 -19.13 8.60 -34.59
CA GLU A 232 -19.82 7.47 -35.23
C GLU A 232 -20.74 6.72 -34.26
N LYS A 233 -20.26 6.44 -33.04
CA LYS A 233 -21.05 5.75 -32.00
C LYS A 233 -22.30 6.53 -31.60
N HIS A 234 -22.27 7.86 -31.69
CA HIS A 234 -23.40 8.73 -31.38
C HIS A 234 -24.25 9.09 -32.61
N GLY A 235 -23.93 8.54 -33.79
CA GLY A 235 -24.71 8.72 -35.02
C GLY A 235 -24.40 10.00 -35.81
N TYR A 236 -23.39 10.79 -35.41
CA TYR A 236 -23.02 12.04 -36.07
C TYR A 236 -21.99 11.80 -37.19
N ILE A 237 -22.39 11.08 -38.24
CA ILE A 237 -21.53 10.70 -39.37
C ILE A 237 -20.95 11.93 -40.09
N GLY A 238 -21.74 13.01 -40.21
CA GLY A 238 -21.28 14.27 -40.82
C GLY A 238 -20.10 14.88 -40.05
N ASN A 239 -20.18 14.90 -38.72
CA ASN A 239 -19.09 15.39 -37.87
C ASN A 239 -17.87 14.47 -37.96
N ALA A 240 -18.06 13.15 -37.95
CA ALA A 240 -16.97 12.19 -38.10
C ALA A 240 -16.17 12.42 -39.40
N ARG A 241 -16.87 12.70 -40.51
CA ARG A 241 -16.22 13.06 -41.78
C ARG A 241 -15.41 14.36 -41.65
N MET A 242 -16.00 15.41 -41.08
CA MET A 242 -15.28 16.67 -40.85
C MET A 242 -14.01 16.48 -40.00
N VAL A 243 -14.05 15.59 -39.00
CA VAL A 243 -12.88 15.29 -38.16
C VAL A 243 -11.76 14.63 -38.96
N CYS A 244 -12.07 13.67 -39.82
CA CYS A 244 -11.11 13.02 -40.71
C CYS A 244 -10.52 14.01 -41.73
N ASP A 245 -11.37 14.88 -42.29
CA ASP A 245 -10.93 15.93 -43.22
C ASP A 245 -10.00 16.91 -42.51
N ASN A 246 -10.37 17.36 -41.30
CA ASN A 246 -9.54 18.24 -40.47
C ASN A 246 -8.16 17.65 -40.15
N LYS A 247 -8.06 16.34 -39.89
CA LYS A 247 -6.74 15.70 -39.71
C LYS A 247 -5.91 15.74 -40.99
N SER A 248 -6.53 15.47 -42.15
CA SER A 248 -5.84 15.56 -43.44
C SER A 248 -5.24 16.95 -43.62
N TYR A 249 -6.04 18.01 -43.43
CA TYR A 249 -5.57 19.40 -43.49
C TYR A 249 -4.48 19.72 -42.46
N TRP A 250 -4.62 19.25 -41.23
CA TRP A 250 -3.61 19.46 -40.18
C TRP A 250 -2.28 18.77 -40.48
N CYS A 251 -2.32 17.62 -41.15
CA CYS A 251 -1.11 16.92 -41.60
C CYS A 251 -0.45 17.64 -42.78
N PHE A 252 -1.23 18.17 -43.73
CA PHE A 252 -0.73 18.95 -44.85
C PHE A 252 -0.14 20.31 -44.44
N THR A 253 -0.60 20.90 -43.34
CA THR A 253 -0.16 22.23 -42.87
C THR A 253 1.01 22.21 -41.89
N ASN A 254 1.30 21.08 -41.24
CA ASN A 254 2.43 20.91 -40.32
C ASN A 254 3.56 20.03 -40.91
N LEU A 255 3.56 19.80 -42.22
CA LEU A 255 4.65 19.23 -43.02
C LEU A 255 5.48 20.37 -43.63
#